data_AF-A0A316GPB5-F1
#
_entry.id   AF-A0A316GPB5-F1
#
_cell.length_a   1.000
_cell.length_b   1.000
_cell.length_c   1.000
_cell.angle_alpha   90.00
_cell.angle_beta   90.00
_cell.angle_gamma   90.00
#
_symmetry.space_group_name_H-M   'P 1'
#
loop_
_entity.id
_entity.type
_entity.pdbx_description
1 polymer ?
#
loop_
_entity_poly.entity_id
_entity_poly.type
_entity_poly.pdbx_seq_one_letter_code
_entity_poly.pdbx_strand_id
1 'polypeptide(L)'
;MVRGGHLDVAILGAYQVAENGDLANWRVGTKGVPAVGGAMDLVHGAKQVVVITEHVTKGGEPKLVERCTFPLTGVGCITRIYTSHAVIDVSGGRFMLREKLADMTFDELQAMTGGRLHVDGRVADLAVPEL
;
A
#
# COMPACT_ATOMS: atom_id res chain seq x y z
N MET A 1 -19.28 9.19 -12.75
CA MET A 1 -18.45 7.99 -13.00
C MET A 1 -17.55 7.69 -11.81
N VAL A 2 -16.50 8.49 -11.52
CA VAL A 2 -15.54 8.23 -10.42
C VAL A 2 -16.18 8.21 -9.03
N ARG A 3 -16.77 9.32 -8.56
CA ARG A 3 -17.39 9.39 -7.22
C ARG A 3 -18.69 8.57 -7.03
N GLY A 4 -19.20 7.96 -8.10
CA GLY A 4 -20.50 7.27 -8.09
C GLY A 4 -20.44 5.81 -7.65
N GLY A 5 -19.27 5.29 -7.22
CA GLY A 5 -19.12 3.88 -6.86
C GLY A 5 -19.13 2.93 -8.06
N HIS A 6 -19.03 3.46 -9.29
CA HIS A 6 -19.07 2.66 -10.52
C HIS A 6 -17.71 2.09 -10.91
N LEU A 7 -16.63 2.52 -10.24
CA LEU A 7 -15.31 1.99 -10.47
C LEU A 7 -15.09 0.77 -9.57
N ASP A 8 -14.83 -0.39 -10.16
CA ASP A 8 -14.56 -1.60 -9.38
C ASP A 8 -13.21 -1.50 -8.67
N VAL A 9 -12.18 -1.01 -9.36
CA VAL A 9 -10.81 -0.93 -8.83
C VAL A 9 -10.14 0.38 -9.22
N ALA A 10 -9.52 1.06 -8.25
CA ALA A 10 -8.54 2.11 -8.48
C ALA A 10 -7.15 1.62 -8.10
N ILE A 11 -6.17 1.79 -8.99
CA ILE A 11 -4.77 1.42 -8.76
C ILE A 11 -3.93 2.70 -8.70
N LEU A 12 -3.21 2.91 -7.59
CA LEU A 12 -2.41 4.12 -7.38
C LEU A 12 -0.99 3.78 -6.90
N GLY A 13 -0.06 4.72 -7.11
CA GLY A 13 1.21 4.74 -6.39
C GLY A 13 1.04 5.28 -4.96
N ALA A 14 2.03 5.03 -4.11
CA ALA A 14 2.09 5.55 -2.74
C ALA A 14 3.47 6.09 -2.38
N TYR A 15 3.52 7.09 -1.51
CA TYR A 15 4.73 7.42 -0.75
C TYR A 15 4.74 6.67 0.58
N GLN A 16 3.60 6.62 1.26
CA GLN A 16 3.38 5.81 2.45
C GLN A 16 2.00 5.15 2.42
N VAL A 17 1.91 3.96 2.99
CA VAL A 17 0.65 3.32 3.36
C VAL A 17 0.74 2.92 4.83
N ALA A 18 -0.27 3.25 5.62
CA ALA A 18 -0.33 2.89 7.04
C ALA A 18 -1.06 1.55 7.27
N GLU A 19 -0.81 0.89 8.40
CA GLU A 19 -1.46 -0.39 8.78
C GLU A 19 -2.99 -0.31 8.76
N ASN A 20 -3.52 0.85 9.11
CA ASN A 20 -4.96 1.12 9.11
C ASN A 20 -5.55 1.36 7.70
N GLY A 21 -4.72 1.38 6.65
CA GLY A 21 -5.12 1.63 5.27
C GLY A 21 -5.09 3.10 4.84
N ASP A 22 -4.50 4.00 5.64
CA ASP A 22 -4.31 5.39 5.20
C ASP A 22 -3.30 5.45 4.05
N LEU A 23 -3.61 6.25 3.04
CA LEU A 23 -2.75 6.49 1.88
C LEU A 23 -2.16 7.90 1.96
N ALA A 24 -0.85 8.04 1.71
CA ALA A 24 -0.22 9.32 1.42
C ALA A 24 0.56 9.23 0.09
N ASN A 25 0.15 9.99 -0.93
CA ASN A 25 0.76 9.90 -2.26
C ASN A 25 0.83 11.21 -3.08
N TRP A 26 0.48 12.37 -2.50
CA TRP A 26 0.42 13.63 -3.26
C TRP A 26 1.49 14.67 -2.87
N ARG A 27 2.17 14.48 -1.74
CA ARG A 27 3.23 15.41 -1.28
C ARG A 27 4.22 14.74 -0.33
N VAL A 28 5.49 15.09 -0.50
CA VAL A 28 6.59 14.77 0.43
C VAL A 28 7.17 16.08 0.96
N GLY A 29 7.15 16.29 2.27
CA GLY A 29 7.70 17.50 2.91
C GLY A 29 6.96 18.81 2.55
N THR A 30 7.62 19.95 2.73
CA THR A 30 7.00 21.28 2.57
C THR A 30 7.32 21.97 1.23
N LYS A 31 8.30 21.48 0.47
CA LYS A 31 8.76 22.07 -0.80
C LYS A 31 8.11 21.35 -2.00
N GLY A 32 7.81 22.11 -3.07
CA GLY A 32 7.18 21.61 -4.30
C GLY A 32 5.71 22.03 -4.45
N VAL A 33 5.19 22.00 -5.68
CA VAL A 33 3.79 22.33 -5.99
C VAL A 33 2.90 21.13 -5.65
N PRO A 34 1.92 21.27 -4.75
CA PRO A 34 0.90 20.26 -4.50
C PRO A 34 0.17 19.83 -5.78
N ALA A 35 0.13 18.53 -6.06
CA ALA A 35 -0.68 17.98 -7.13
C ALA A 35 -1.45 16.74 -6.63
N VAL A 36 -2.53 16.97 -5.88
CA VAL A 36 -3.47 15.90 -5.51
C VAL A 36 -4.17 15.31 -6.74
N GLY A 37 -4.47 16.15 -7.74
CA GLY A 37 -5.24 15.75 -8.91
C GLY A 37 -6.58 15.12 -8.51
N GLY A 38 -6.97 14.03 -9.18
CA GLY A 38 -8.17 13.25 -8.85
C GLY A 38 -7.93 12.10 -7.86
N ALA A 39 -6.78 12.02 -7.19
CA ALA A 39 -6.45 10.88 -6.35
C ALA A 39 -7.43 10.72 -5.18
N MET A 40 -7.86 11.83 -4.57
CA MET A 40 -8.86 11.82 -3.49
C MET A 40 -10.22 11.29 -3.98
N ASP A 41 -10.68 11.71 -5.16
CA ASP A 41 -11.91 11.20 -5.75
C ASP A 41 -11.83 9.70 -6.10
N LEU A 42 -10.67 9.24 -6.59
CA LEU A 42 -10.46 7.83 -6.93
C LEU A 42 -10.55 6.94 -5.70
N VAL A 43 -9.82 7.28 -4.63
CA VAL A 43 -9.80 6.44 -3.40
C VAL A 43 -11.12 6.46 -2.65
N HIS A 44 -11.95 7.48 -2.85
CA HIS A 44 -13.30 7.53 -2.29
C HIS A 44 -14.35 6.83 -3.16
N GLY A 45 -14.15 6.84 -4.49
CA GLY A 45 -15.15 6.40 -5.45
C GLY A 45 -15.03 4.94 -5.91
N ALA A 46 -13.92 4.27 -5.63
CA ALA A 46 -13.68 2.89 -6.04
C ALA A 46 -14.18 1.87 -5.01
N LYS A 47 -14.66 0.71 -5.46
CA LYS A 47 -15.01 -0.41 -4.55
C LYS A 47 -13.77 -1.04 -3.91
N GLN A 48 -12.65 -1.06 -4.64
CA GLN A 48 -11.34 -1.48 -4.15
C GLN A 48 -10.28 -0.44 -4.50
N VAL A 49 -9.38 -0.19 -3.56
CA VAL A 49 -8.24 0.72 -3.76
C VAL A 49 -6.96 -0.07 -3.55
N VAL A 50 -6.21 -0.22 -4.63
CA VAL A 50 -4.99 -1.00 -4.70
C VAL A 50 -3.80 -0.07 -4.82
N VAL A 51 -2.75 -0.36 -4.05
CA VAL A 51 -1.45 0.31 -4.19
C VAL A 51 -0.47 -0.59 -4.93
N ILE A 52 0.26 -0.02 -5.88
CA ILE A 52 1.47 -0.62 -6.46
C ILE A 52 2.64 0.30 -6.13
N THR A 53 3.65 -0.23 -5.44
CA THR A 53 4.78 0.57 -4.96
C THR A 53 6.02 -0.30 -4.72
N GLU A 54 7.22 0.26 -4.82
CA GLU A 54 8.38 -0.33 -4.15
C GLU A 54 8.11 -0.51 -2.64
N HIS A 55 8.66 -1.56 -2.03
CA HIS A 55 8.47 -1.84 -0.60
C HIS A 55 9.18 -0.80 0.28
N VAL A 56 10.36 -0.39 -0.16
CA VAL A 56 11.20 0.64 0.46
C VAL A 56 11.46 1.79 -0.50
N THR A 57 11.89 2.93 0.00
CA THR A 57 12.41 4.03 -0.82
C THR A 57 13.77 3.66 -1.42
N LYS A 58 14.32 4.54 -2.27
CA LYS A 58 15.72 4.43 -2.72
C LYS A 58 16.74 4.53 -1.57
N GLY A 59 16.37 5.15 -0.45
CA GLY A 59 17.20 5.25 0.75
C GLY A 59 17.08 4.05 1.69
N GLY A 60 16.20 3.10 1.38
CA GLY A 60 15.92 1.93 2.23
C GLY A 60 14.88 2.19 3.32
N GLU A 61 14.26 3.37 3.38
CA GLU A 61 13.22 3.63 4.36
C GLU A 61 11.92 2.86 4.01
N PRO A 62 11.23 2.26 4.99
CA PRO A 62 9.96 1.58 4.75
C PRO A 62 8.88 2.52 4.22
N LYS A 63 8.12 2.05 3.22
CA LYS A 63 6.94 2.76 2.72
C LYS A 63 5.63 2.26 3.33
N LEU A 64 5.64 1.03 3.85
CA LEU A 64 4.56 0.48 4.64
C LEU A 64 4.89 0.74 6.11
N VAL A 65 4.07 1.53 6.79
CA VAL A 65 4.38 2.10 8.12
C VAL A 65 3.25 1.86 9.10
N GLU A 66 3.52 1.94 10.40
CA GLU A 66 2.45 1.93 11.42
C GLU A 66 1.47 3.10 11.21
N ARG A 67 2.01 4.30 10.96
CA ARG A 67 1.23 5.52 10.69
C ARG A 67 1.93 6.41 9.66
N CYS A 68 1.17 6.93 8.70
CA CYS A 68 1.68 7.90 7.75
C CYS A 68 2.11 9.19 8.45
N THR A 69 3.28 9.69 8.07
CA THR A 69 3.79 11.00 8.50
C THR A 69 3.60 12.07 7.42
N PHE A 70 3.39 11.64 6.17
CA PHE A 70 3.06 12.53 5.07
C PHE A 70 1.56 12.87 5.04
N PRO A 71 1.18 14.01 4.43
CA PRO A 71 -0.22 14.39 4.29
C PRO A 71 -1.03 13.31 3.57
N LEU A 72 -2.15 12.94 4.17
CA LEU A 72 -2.99 11.87 3.64
C LEU A 72 -3.70 12.30 2.35
N THR A 73 -3.84 11.33 1.46
CA THR A 73 -4.74 11.31 0.31
C THR A 73 -6.10 10.74 0.71
N GLY A 74 -6.11 9.70 1.54
CA GLY A 74 -7.33 9.04 2.00
C GLY A 74 -7.09 8.30 3.31
N VAL A 75 -8.14 8.19 4.12
CA VAL A 75 -8.12 7.51 5.42
C VAL A 75 -8.73 6.13 5.25
N GLY A 76 -8.02 5.10 5.72
CA GLY A 76 -8.48 3.70 5.73
C GLY A 76 -9.02 3.20 4.39
N CYS A 77 -8.50 3.71 3.28
CA CYS A 77 -9.06 3.46 1.96
C CYS A 77 -8.38 2.30 1.22
N ILE A 78 -7.13 1.97 1.57
CA ILE A 78 -6.40 0.90 0.89
C ILE A 78 -6.96 -0.46 1.28
N THR A 79 -7.18 -1.31 0.27
CA THR A 79 -7.61 -2.71 0.46
C THR A 79 -6.48 -3.70 0.21
N ARG A 80 -5.57 -3.40 -0.71
CA ARG A 80 -4.42 -4.27 -1.05
C ARG A 80 -3.21 -3.47 -1.52
N ILE A 81 -2.03 -3.99 -1.22
CA ILE A 81 -0.73 -3.43 -1.57
C ILE A 81 0.08 -4.50 -2.30
N TYR A 82 0.61 -4.15 -3.46
CA TYR A 82 1.58 -4.92 -4.22
C TYR A 82 2.92 -4.22 -4.15
N THR A 83 3.96 -4.95 -3.75
CA THR A 83 5.32 -4.45 -3.73
C THR A 83 6.29 -5.33 -4.49
N SER A 84 7.52 -4.85 -4.62
CA SER A 84 8.67 -5.62 -5.10
C SER A 84 8.99 -6.87 -4.29
N HIS A 85 8.40 -7.04 -3.10
CA HIS A 85 8.70 -8.14 -2.18
C HIS A 85 7.46 -8.91 -1.69
N ALA A 86 6.26 -8.33 -1.73
CA ALA A 86 5.09 -8.93 -1.11
C ALA A 86 3.75 -8.45 -1.70
N VAL A 87 2.71 -9.27 -1.49
CA VAL A 87 1.30 -8.88 -1.61
C VAL A 87 0.68 -8.89 -0.23
N ILE A 88 0.06 -7.77 0.12
CA ILE A 88 -0.44 -7.51 1.48
C ILE A 88 -1.87 -7.00 1.38
N ASP A 89 -2.79 -7.64 2.08
CA ASP A 89 -4.14 -7.13 2.29
C ASP A 89 -4.16 -6.18 3.48
N VAL A 90 -5.01 -5.16 3.42
CA VAL A 90 -5.30 -4.32 4.58
C VAL A 90 -6.69 -4.70 5.08
N SER A 91 -6.76 -5.27 6.29
CA SER A 91 -8.02 -5.72 6.88
C SER A 91 -7.99 -5.61 8.39
N GLY A 92 -9.09 -5.15 8.98
CA GLY A 92 -9.20 -4.96 10.43
C GLY A 92 -8.15 -4.01 11.01
N GLY A 93 -7.65 -3.07 10.20
CA GLY A 93 -6.59 -2.14 10.57
C GLY A 93 -5.21 -2.79 10.71
N ARG A 94 -4.94 -3.84 9.94
CA ARG A 94 -3.69 -4.60 9.96
C ARG A 94 -3.20 -4.91 8.55
N PHE A 95 -1.89 -5.01 8.40
CA PHE A 95 -1.27 -5.61 7.23
C PHE A 95 -1.31 -7.14 7.31
N MET A 96 -2.07 -7.76 6.42
CA MET A 96 -2.22 -9.21 6.32
C MET A 96 -1.39 -9.71 5.13
N LEU A 97 -0.24 -10.31 5.41
CA LEU A 97 0.66 -10.85 4.40
C LEU A 97 0.00 -12.02 3.65
N ARG A 98 -0.06 -11.90 2.33
CA ARG A 98 -0.65 -12.93 1.43
C ARG A 98 0.42 -13.68 0.68
N GLU A 99 1.35 -12.94 0.09
CA GLU A 99 2.44 -13.46 -0.73
C GLU A 99 3.74 -12.74 -0.39
N LYS A 100 4.87 -13.44 -0.50
CA LYS A 100 6.21 -12.86 -0.43
C LYS A 100 7.14 -13.57 -1.41
N LEU A 101 8.27 -12.98 -1.75
CA LEU A 101 9.31 -13.69 -2.51
C LEU A 101 9.70 -15.00 -1.83
N ALA A 102 9.90 -16.05 -2.63
CA ALA A 102 10.10 -17.42 -2.14
C ALA A 102 11.34 -17.55 -1.25
N ASP A 103 12.43 -16.87 -1.64
CA ASP A 103 13.74 -16.87 -0.99
C ASP A 103 13.85 -15.90 0.20
N MET A 104 12.85 -15.04 0.43
CA MET A 104 12.83 -14.10 1.54
C MET A 104 12.15 -14.71 2.77
N THR A 105 12.72 -14.56 3.96
CA THR A 105 12.07 -14.97 5.21
C THR A 105 11.01 -13.97 5.68
N PHE A 106 10.11 -14.39 6.57
CA PHE A 106 9.14 -13.47 7.18
C PHE A 106 9.85 -12.36 7.98
N ASP A 107 10.90 -12.71 8.72
CA ASP A 107 11.62 -11.76 9.57
C ASP A 107 12.37 -10.70 8.75
N GLU A 108 12.97 -11.07 7.61
CA GLU A 108 13.59 -10.12 6.69
C GLU A 108 12.56 -9.14 6.12
N LEU A 109 11.40 -9.64 5.69
CA LEU A 109 10.32 -8.79 5.19
C LEU A 109 9.78 -7.86 6.28
N GLN A 110 9.58 -8.39 7.50
CA GLN A 110 9.14 -7.59 8.64
C GLN A 110 10.18 -6.51 9.00
N ALA A 111 11.49 -6.80 8.89
CA ALA A 111 12.55 -5.83 9.19
C ALA A 111 12.57 -4.63 8.23
N MET A 112 12.09 -4.79 6.99
CA MET A 112 11.93 -3.71 6.02
C MET A 112 10.51 -3.12 5.95
N THR A 113 9.59 -3.63 6.77
CA THR A 113 8.23 -3.10 6.92
C THR A 113 8.16 -2.28 8.21
N GLY A 114 7.85 -0.99 8.10
CA GLY A 114 7.70 -0.09 9.24
C GLY A 114 6.38 -0.24 10.00
N GLY A 115 5.53 -1.17 9.56
CA GLY A 115 4.34 -1.63 10.26
C GLY A 115 4.38 -3.15 10.49
N ARG A 116 3.59 -3.64 11.44
CA ARG A 116 3.49 -5.06 11.79
C ARG A 116 2.75 -5.84 10.70
N LEU A 117 3.42 -6.86 10.18
CA LEU A 117 2.82 -7.87 9.33
C LEU A 117 2.14 -8.94 10.18
N HIS A 118 0.98 -9.37 9.72
CA HIS A 118 0.21 -10.45 10.26
C HIS A 118 0.03 -11.54 9.21
N VAL A 119 -0.07 -12.78 9.65
CA VAL A 119 -0.34 -13.93 8.80
C VAL A 119 -1.59 -14.60 9.32
N ASP A 120 -2.49 -14.94 8.40
CA ASP A 120 -3.63 -15.82 8.67
C ASP A 120 -3.60 -16.98 7.67
N GLY A 121 -3.12 -18.13 8.14
CA GLY A 121 -2.92 -19.32 7.32
C GLY A 121 -1.61 -19.35 6.53
N ARG A 122 -1.65 -19.91 5.32
CA ARG A 122 -0.47 -20.09 4.47
C ARG A 122 -0.16 -18.81 3.70
N VAL A 123 1.11 -18.37 3.76
CA VAL A 123 1.67 -17.36 2.86
C VAL A 123 2.13 -18.07 1.58
N ALA A 124 1.71 -17.57 0.43
CA ALA A 124 2.11 -18.11 -0.87
C ALA A 124 3.40 -17.45 -1.38
N ASP A 125 4.05 -18.10 -2.33
CA ASP A 125 5.19 -17.50 -3.02
C ASP A 125 4.67 -16.47 -4.02
N LEU A 126 5.28 -15.30 -4.01
CA LEU A 126 5.05 -14.26 -4.99
C LEU A 126 5.66 -14.72 -6.32
N ALA A 127 4.79 -15.18 -7.22
CA ALA A 127 5.17 -15.65 -8.54
C ALA A 127 4.78 -14.63 -9.61
N VAL A 128 5.70 -14.37 -10.54
CA VAL A 128 5.39 -13.59 -11.74
C VAL A 128 4.61 -14.50 -12.70
N PRO A 129 3.45 -14.05 -13.23
CA PRO A 129 2.72 -14.83 -14.23
C PRO A 129 3.58 -15.09 -15.47
N GLU A 130 3.47 -16.29 -16.05
CA GLU A 130 3.98 -16.53 -17.40
C GLU A 130 3.16 -15.69 -18.39
N LEU A 131 3.85 -14.97 -19.27
CA LEU A 131 3.25 -14.09 -20.29
C LEU A 131 3.02 -14.85 -21.60
#